data_AF-A0A965QVI5-F1
#
_entry.id   AF-A0A965QVI5-F1
#
_cell.length_a   1.000
_cell.length_b   1.000
_cell.length_c   1.000
_cell.angle_alpha   90.00
_cell.angle_beta   90.00
_cell.angle_gamma   90.00
#
_symmetry.space_group_name_H-M   'P 1'
#
loop_
_entity.id
_entity.type
_entity.pdbx_description
1 polymer ?
#
loop_
_entity_poly.entity_id
_entity_poly.type
_entity_poly.pdbx_seq_one_letter_code
_entity_poly.pdbx_strand_id
1 'polypeptide(L)' 'KRARRDGYVDDYAGVRVSATGRRFRIEEAIVWNLADAAGSHRGQAATFDRWTPLPAAVTPA' A
#
# COMPACT_ATOMS: atom_id res chain seq x y z
N LYS A 1 14.12 -6.56 3.68
CA LYS A 1 13.24 -6.54 4.87
C LYS A 1 13.58 -5.32 5.74
N ARG A 2 12.87 -4.20 5.57
CA ARG A 2 12.91 -3.06 6.53
C ARG A 2 11.56 -2.34 6.46
N ALA A 3 10.64 -2.75 7.34
CA ALA A 3 9.31 -2.13 7.49
C ALA A 3 8.75 -2.42 8.90
N ARG A 4 9.61 -2.49 9.91
CA ARG A 4 9.21 -2.98 11.25
C ARG A 4 9.95 -2.31 12.40
N ARG A 5 10.26 -1.02 12.31
CA ARG A 5 10.87 -0.35 13.46
C ARG A 5 10.31 1.02 13.78
N ASP A 6 10.07 1.85 12.79
CA ASP A 6 9.75 3.25 13.07
C ASP A 6 8.34 3.49 12.50
N GLY A 7 7.37 3.80 13.35
CA GLY A 7 5.91 3.85 13.09
C GLY A 7 5.46 4.96 12.13
N TYR A 8 6.28 5.26 11.12
CA TYR A 8 6.08 6.21 10.05
C TYR A 8 6.85 5.69 8.83
N VAL A 9 6.16 5.47 7.71
CA VAL A 9 6.79 5.12 6.43
C VAL A 9 6.44 6.25 5.48
N ASP A 10 7.33 7.24 5.34
CA ASP A 10 7.26 8.27 4.30
C ASP A 10 7.48 7.68 2.91
N ASP A 11 8.29 6.63 2.80
CA ASP A 11 8.56 5.87 1.58
C ASP A 11 7.65 4.64 1.43
N TYR A 12 6.35 4.74 1.75
CA TYR A 12 5.44 3.60 1.61
C TYR A 12 5.16 3.35 0.13
N ALA A 13 6.09 2.64 -0.50
CA ALA A 13 6.01 2.22 -1.87
C ALA A 13 5.62 0.73 -1.92
N GLY A 14 4.39 0.47 -2.35
CA GLY A 14 3.78 -0.84 -2.35
C GLY A 14 3.23 -1.22 -3.71
N VAL A 15 3.33 -2.49 -4.08
CA VAL A 15 2.60 -3.00 -5.23
C VAL A 15 1.15 -3.27 -4.82
N ARG A 16 0.22 -2.73 -5.59
CA ARG A 16 -1.21 -2.99 -5.49
C ARG A 16 -1.70 -3.63 -6.78
N VAL A 17 -2.76 -4.41 -6.65
CA VAL A 17 -3.44 -5.06 -7.76
C VAL A 17 -4.86 -4.53 -7.77
N SER A 18 -5.25 -3.91 -8.89
CA SER A 18 -6.62 -3.47 -9.09
C SER A 18 -7.57 -4.67 -9.18
N ALA A 19 -8.87 -4.43 -9.03
CA ALA A 19 -9.88 -5.49 -9.21
C ALA A 19 -9.81 -6.17 -10.59
N THR A 20 -9.26 -5.50 -11.61
CA THR A 20 -9.05 -6.06 -12.96
C THR A 20 -7.72 -6.79 -13.12
N GLY A 21 -6.95 -6.98 -12.04
CA GLY A 21 -5.67 -7.70 -12.06
C GLY A 21 -4.46 -6.86 -12.49
N ARG A 22 -4.66 -5.57 -12.85
CA ARG A 22 -3.54 -4.69 -13.21
C ARG A 22 -2.71 -4.36 -11.98
N ARG A 23 -1.41 -4.59 -12.07
CA ARG A 23 -0.46 -4.28 -11.00
C ARG A 23 0.07 -2.86 -11.18
N PHE A 24 0.18 -2.13 -10.08
CA PHE A 24 0.74 -0.79 -10.06
C PHE A 24 1.48 -0.58 -8.75
N ARG A 25 2.57 0.19 -8.78
CA ARG A 25 3.29 0.63 -7.60
C ARG A 25 2.72 1.98 -7.19
N ILE A 26 2.31 2.12 -5.94
CA ILE A 26 2.00 3.42 -5.34
C ILE A 26 3.28 3.97 -4.70
N GLU A 27 3.44 5.28 -4.71
CA GLU A 27 4.56 6.02 -4.11
C GLU A 27 3.98 7.13 -3.23
N GLU A 28 4.73 7.56 -2.20
CA GLU A 28 4.33 8.65 -1.28
C GLU A 28 2.92 8.44 -0.65
N ALA A 29 2.52 7.18 -0.45
CA ALA A 29 1.19 6.87 0.03
C ALA A 29 1.08 7.08 1.54
N ILE A 30 0.05 7.80 1.98
CA ILE A 30 -0.25 7.99 3.39
C ILE A 30 -1.27 6.94 3.82
N VAL A 31 -0.91 6.13 4.81
CA VAL A 31 -1.75 5.05 5.35
C VAL A 31 -2.13 5.33 6.79
N TRP A 32 -3.42 5.28 7.09
CA TRP A 32 -3.97 5.48 8.43
C TRP A 32 -4.68 4.21 8.89
N ASN A 33 -4.51 3.87 10.17
CA ASN A 33 -5.36 2.88 10.81
C ASN A 33 -6.68 3.52 11.18
N LEU A 34 -7.78 2.93 10.71
CA LEU A 34 -9.12 3.27 11.16
C LEU A 34 -9.34 2.59 12.50
N ALA A 35 -9.59 3.38 13.53
CA ALA A 35 -10.02 2.90 14.83
C ALA A 35 -11.48 3.31 15.08
N ASP A 36 -12.22 2.50 15.81
CA ASP A 36 -13.54 2.90 16.31
C ASP A 36 -13.42 3.85 17.52
N ALA A 37 -14.55 4.31 18.04
CA ALA A 37 -14.61 5.20 19.19
C ALA A 37 -13.99 4.61 20.47
N ALA A 38 -13.83 3.28 20.54
CA ALA A 38 -13.17 2.59 21.64
C ALA A 38 -11.66 2.40 21.42
N GLY A 39 -11.11 2.92 20.31
CA GLY A 39 -9.71 2.77 19.94
C GLY A 39 -9.38 1.40 19.33
N SER A 40 -10.37 0.55 19.04
CA SER A 40 -10.15 -0.76 18.43
C SER A 40 -9.91 -0.63 16.93
N HIS A 41 -8.91 -1.34 16.42
CA HIS A 41 -8.57 -1.34 15.00
C HIS A 41 -9.69 -1.95 14.15
N ARG A 42 -10.22 -1.17 13.19
CA ARG A 42 -11.29 -1.58 12.26
C ARG A 42 -10.81 -1.78 10.82
N GLY A 43 -9.62 -1.27 10.49
CA GLY A 43 -9.03 -1.44 9.18
C GLY A 43 -8.01 -0.35 8.86
N GLN A 44 -7.69 -0.19 7.58
CA GLN A 44 -6.75 0.80 7.09
C GLN A 44 -7.31 1.55 5.91
N ALA A 45 -7.04 2.84 5.84
CA ALA A 45 -7.28 3.68 4.67
C ALA A 45 -5.94 4.19 4.14
N ALA A 46 -5.81 4.28 2.82
CA ALA A 46 -4.61 4.80 2.18
C ALA A 46 -4.99 5.84 1.12
N THR A 47 -4.25 6.94 1.07
CA THR A 47 -4.32 7.96 0.02
C THR A 47 -2.96 8.09 -0.67
N PHE A 48 -2.95 8.28 -1.98
CA PHE A 48 -1.75 8.45 -2.80
C PHE A 48 -2.12 9.23 -4.06
N ASP A 49 -1.19 10.01 -4.57
CA ASP A 49 -1.29 10.80 -5.80
C ASP A 49 -0.30 10.33 -6.88
N ARG A 50 0.75 9.60 -6.48
CA ARG A 50 1.76 9.05 -7.39
C ARG A 50 1.64 7.54 -7.53
N TRP A 51 1.49 7.06 -8.77
CA TRP A 51 1.54 5.63 -9.08
C TRP A 51 2.17 5.35 -10.45
N THR A 52 2.82 4.19 -10.54
CA THR A 52 3.47 3.69 -11.75
C THR A 52 2.92 2.31 -12.13
N PRO A 53 2.41 2.09 -13.37
CA PRO A 53 1.96 0.77 -13.79
C PRO A 53 3.11 -0.24 -13.85
N LEU A 54 2.85 -1.48 -13.44
CA LEU A 54 3.84 -2.55 -13.50
C LEU A 54 3.47 -3.58 -14.57
N PRO A 55 4.46 -4.10 -15.32
CA PRO A 55 4.22 -5.14 -16.32
C PRO A 55 3.64 -6.40 -15.68
N ALA A 56 2.82 -7.15 -16.43
CA ALA A 56 2.34 -8.47 -16.03
C ALA A 56 3.52 -9.32 -15.52
N ALA A 57 3.36 -10.03 -14.40
CA ALA A 57 4.40 -10.90 -13.89
C ALA A 57 4.53 -12.00 -14.94
N VAL A 58 5.57 -11.94 -15.75
CA VAL A 58 5.99 -13.07 -16.55
C VAL A 58 6.47 -14.10 -15.53
N THR A 59 5.63 -15.09 -15.23
CA THR A 59 6.10 -16.30 -14.57
C THR A 59 6.93 -17.04 -15.61
N PRO A 60 8.26 -17.13 -15.49
CA PRO A 60 9.01 -18.02 -16.37
C PRO A 60 8.56 -19.46 -16.09
N ALA A 61 8.30 -20.20 -17.16
CA ALA A 61 7.95 -21.62 -17.14
C ALA A 61 9.10 -22.49 -16.61
#